data_AF-A0A9D1ADC5-F1
#
_entry.id   AF-A0A9D1ADC5-F1
#
_cell.length_a   1.000
_cell.length_b   1.000
_cell.length_c   1.000
_cell.angle_alpha   90.00
_cell.angle_beta   90.00
_cell.angle_gamma   90.00
#
_symmetry.space_group_name_H-M   'P 1'
#
loop_
_entity.id
_entity.type
_entity.pdbx_description
1 polymer ?
#
loop_
_entity_poly.entity_id
_entity_poly.type
_entity_poly.pdbx_seq_one_letter_code
_entity_poly.pdbx_strand_id
1 'polypeptide(L)'
;MRVYLIRHGQTKGNLEKRYVGSTDESLTREGAKGLLEKRGRYSPVEMVFASPMKRCLETAEILFPGIPCRKIKGLEECDFGEFEYENYQSLKGDARYQAWIDSGGSLPFPGGESREEFQERCCQAFLEACQTAEKAGVDRVAFVVHGGTIMAVLDRFSRPHRDYYDWQAKNGEGYEMDWEDGGLKTPVYEECGLGEAYVIRKNKKLRCGYTTGSCAAGAARAACEMLLTGRDVPRVQIQTPKGIPLNLKTEDPVFGEGFASCGVRKYAGDDPDVTDGLLIYARAEYSLAGDVSRGEPVIEIDGGGGVGRVTKPGLDQPVGAAAINHVPREMIRQETETVCREQGYFGGLKITIFVPEGEETAKKTFNPRLGIEGGISILGTSGIVKPMSEEALIASIRAEMKQKKAMGQEYLLITPGNYGENFIRNKEISEKLDADQSMKCSNYVGETLDMAVELGIKGILFIAHIGKFIKVSGGIMNTHSAQGDCRAELMAAQAIRVGAPLSLVKRILDTNTTEEAVGLLKEGGICDRVMEETAGRIQFYLQKRCGGALATEVVLYSNQHGFLGQTRGAEAMIQKIIQQKEQGG
;
A
#
# COMPACT_ATOMS: atom_id res chain seq x y z
N MET A 1 19.21 2.33 28.51
CA MET A 1 18.67 3.70 28.66
C MET A 1 18.00 4.09 27.35
N ARG A 2 16.83 4.74 27.36
CA ARG A 2 16.16 5.24 26.14
C ARG A 2 16.71 6.61 25.74
N VAL A 3 17.03 6.78 24.48
CA VAL A 3 17.60 8.01 23.90
C VAL A 3 16.67 8.54 22.81
N TYR A 4 16.26 9.80 22.94
CA TYR A 4 15.57 10.55 21.89
C TYR A 4 16.57 11.46 21.16
N LEU A 5 16.73 11.31 19.85
CA LEU A 5 17.52 12.19 18.99
C LEU A 5 16.59 13.05 18.15
N ILE A 6 16.45 14.34 18.49
CA ILE A 6 15.42 15.23 17.95
C ILE A 6 16.08 16.36 17.17
N ARG A 7 15.69 16.53 15.90
CA ARG A 7 16.13 17.67 15.09
C ARG A 7 15.37 18.92 15.52
N HIS A 8 16.07 20.05 15.62
CA HIS A 8 15.47 21.35 15.89
C HIS A 8 14.27 21.68 14.96
N GLY A 9 13.35 22.50 15.45
CA GLY A 9 12.22 23.03 14.68
C GLY A 9 12.64 23.86 13.48
N GLN A 10 11.68 24.20 12.61
CA GLN A 10 11.96 24.92 11.37
C GLN A 10 12.52 26.32 11.63
N THR A 11 13.60 26.68 10.93
CA THR A 11 14.20 28.03 10.91
C THR A 11 13.97 28.75 9.58
N LYS A 12 14.37 30.02 9.48
CA LYS A 12 14.30 30.78 8.23
C LYS A 12 15.21 30.17 7.17
N GLY A 13 16.44 29.80 7.53
CA GLY A 13 17.35 29.12 6.63
C GLY A 13 16.77 27.80 6.08
N ASN A 14 15.98 27.05 6.87
CA ASN A 14 15.32 25.84 6.36
C ASN A 14 14.25 26.15 5.29
N LEU A 15 13.43 27.18 5.49
CA LEU A 15 12.43 27.61 4.50
C LEU A 15 13.08 28.04 3.19
N GLU A 16 14.22 28.74 3.30
CA GLU A 16 14.96 29.28 2.16
C GLU A 16 15.97 28.27 1.58
N LYS A 17 16.01 27.04 2.10
CA LYS A 17 16.93 25.96 1.71
C LYS A 17 18.41 26.37 1.74
N ARG A 18 18.80 27.12 2.77
CA ARG A 18 20.17 27.54 3.03
C ARG A 18 20.93 26.47 3.82
N TYR A 19 22.25 26.44 3.66
CA TYR A 19 23.15 25.73 4.56
C TYR A 19 23.21 26.50 5.89
N VAL A 20 22.85 25.84 6.99
CA VAL A 20 22.78 26.47 8.32
C VAL A 20 23.57 25.61 9.30
N GLY A 21 24.85 25.91 9.42
CA GLY A 21 25.81 25.28 10.29
C GLY A 21 26.00 26.14 11.52
N SER A 22 27.03 26.99 11.47
CA SER A 22 27.45 27.89 12.54
C SER A 22 26.54 29.12 12.72
N THR A 23 25.67 29.43 11.74
CA THR A 23 24.69 30.53 11.84
C THR A 23 23.70 30.27 12.97
N ASP A 24 23.68 31.17 13.95
CA ASP A 24 22.83 31.08 15.13
C ASP A 24 21.49 31.81 14.94
N GLU A 25 20.55 31.14 14.25
CA GLU A 25 19.18 31.63 14.03
C GLU A 25 18.13 30.97 14.94
N SER A 26 17.06 31.72 15.23
CA SER A 26 15.88 31.25 15.98
C SER A 26 14.90 30.47 15.09
N LEU A 27 13.98 29.77 15.75
CA LEU A 27 12.84 29.11 15.10
C LEU A 27 11.91 30.13 14.42
N THR A 28 11.26 29.72 13.34
CA THR A 28 10.12 30.47 12.81
C THR A 28 8.93 30.34 13.74
N ARG A 29 7.98 31.29 13.67
CA ARG A 29 6.73 31.23 14.44
C ARG A 29 5.96 29.94 14.15
N GLU A 30 5.88 29.52 12.89
CA GLU A 30 5.23 28.27 12.49
C GLU A 30 6.02 27.04 12.94
N GLY A 31 7.35 27.09 12.91
CA GLY A 31 8.22 26.04 13.46
C GLY A 31 7.98 25.80 14.95
N ALA A 32 7.91 26.88 15.74
CA ALA A 32 7.60 26.82 17.16
C ALA A 32 6.18 26.30 17.44
N LYS A 33 5.19 26.75 16.66
CA LYS A 33 3.81 26.25 16.76
C LYS A 33 3.72 24.75 16.45
N GLY A 34 4.36 24.30 15.38
CA GLY A 34 4.39 22.88 15.02
C GLY A 34 5.04 22.00 16.09
N LEU A 35 6.06 22.52 16.80
CA LEU A 35 6.64 21.82 17.95
C LEU A 35 5.68 21.69 19.12
N LEU A 36 4.89 22.73 19.44
CA LEU A 36 3.86 22.67 20.49
C LEU A 36 2.82 21.59 20.20
N GLU A 37 2.38 21.47 18.95
CA GLU A 37 1.44 20.43 18.51
C GLU A 37 2.05 19.02 18.59
N LYS A 38 3.37 18.91 18.39
CA LYS A 38 4.11 17.65 18.49
C LYS A 38 4.54 17.30 19.91
N ARG A 39 4.44 18.22 20.87
CA ARG A 39 4.96 18.04 22.24
C ARG A 39 4.44 16.76 22.91
N GLY A 40 3.14 16.47 22.78
CA GLY A 40 2.52 15.27 23.36
C GLY A 40 2.97 13.94 22.73
N ARG A 41 3.80 13.97 21.68
CA ARG A 41 4.35 12.77 21.02
C ARG A 41 5.61 12.24 21.71
N TYR A 42 6.33 13.08 22.43
CA TYR A 42 7.55 12.70 23.13
C TYR A 42 7.21 12.26 24.55
N SER A 43 7.66 11.07 24.94
CA SER A 43 7.51 10.63 26.33
C SER A 43 8.30 11.55 27.27
N PRO A 44 7.88 11.68 28.54
CA PRO A 44 8.63 12.43 29.53
C PRO A 44 10.05 11.91 29.66
N VAL A 45 11.03 12.80 29.54
CA VAL A 45 12.45 12.52 29.78
C VAL A 45 12.88 13.08 31.12
N GLU A 46 14.00 12.60 31.65
CA GLU A 46 14.56 13.04 32.92
C GLU A 46 15.75 13.98 32.72
N MET A 47 16.35 13.93 31.52
CA MET A 47 17.50 14.74 31.16
C MET A 47 17.41 15.20 29.71
N VAL A 48 17.81 16.43 29.45
CA VAL A 48 17.86 17.00 28.09
C VAL A 48 19.26 17.54 27.83
N PHE A 49 19.89 17.03 26.78
CA PHE A 49 21.09 17.58 26.17
C PHE A 49 20.71 18.33 24.90
N ALA A 50 21.41 19.41 24.57
CA ALA A 50 21.22 20.07 23.29
C ALA A 50 22.51 20.70 22.77
N SER A 51 22.53 20.89 21.45
CA SER A 51 23.46 21.85 20.85
C SER A 51 23.24 23.25 21.44
N PRO A 52 24.29 24.07 21.59
CA PRO A 52 24.19 25.44 22.12
C PRO A 52 23.46 26.41 21.18
N MET A 53 23.21 26.04 19.91
CA MET A 53 22.50 26.87 18.92
C MET A 53 21.07 27.20 19.38
N LYS A 54 20.63 28.45 19.17
CA LYS A 54 19.30 28.95 19.58
C LYS A 54 18.16 28.07 19.13
N ARG A 55 18.12 27.68 17.85
CA ARG A 55 17.11 26.76 17.30
C ARG A 55 16.96 25.46 18.10
N CYS A 56 18.05 24.89 18.62
CA CYS A 56 18.02 23.69 19.44
C CYS A 56 17.53 24.00 20.86
N LEU A 57 18.01 25.08 21.48
CA LEU A 57 17.60 25.48 22.82
C LEU A 57 16.12 25.86 22.89
N GLU A 58 15.61 26.62 21.92
CA GLU A 58 14.20 26.97 21.79
C GLU A 58 13.34 25.71 21.56
N THR A 59 13.82 24.76 20.75
CA THR A 59 13.14 23.48 20.55
C THR A 59 13.07 22.67 21.85
N ALA A 60 14.16 22.63 22.62
CA ALA A 60 14.24 21.92 23.88
C ALA A 60 13.27 22.50 24.92
N GLU A 61 13.20 23.83 25.02
CA GLU A 61 12.28 24.55 25.91
C GLU A 61 10.81 24.27 25.54
N ILE A 62 10.48 24.23 24.25
CA ILE A 62 9.11 23.96 23.79
C ILE A 62 8.70 22.52 24.07
N LEU A 63 9.56 21.54 23.79
CA LEU A 63 9.23 20.12 23.92
C LEU A 63 9.28 19.64 25.38
N PHE A 64 10.24 20.13 26.16
CA PHE A 64 10.52 19.66 27.51
C PHE A 64 10.61 20.82 28.52
N PRO A 65 9.56 21.66 28.65
CA PRO A 65 9.62 22.81 29.52
C PRO A 65 9.78 22.41 30.98
N GLY A 66 10.60 23.17 31.70
CA GLY A 66 10.91 22.92 33.10
C GLY A 66 12.03 21.90 33.34
N ILE A 67 12.58 21.26 32.29
CA ILE A 67 13.77 20.41 32.40
C ILE A 67 15.00 21.22 31.98
N PRO A 68 15.97 21.47 32.87
CA PRO A 68 17.18 22.23 32.52
C PRO A 68 17.94 21.56 31.38
N CYS A 69 18.13 22.31 30.29
CA CYS A 69 18.85 21.85 29.11
C CYS A 69 20.38 21.97 29.32
N ARG A 70 21.10 20.85 29.19
CA ARG A 70 22.57 20.78 29.25
C ARG A 70 23.16 21.03 27.86
N LYS A 71 23.84 22.16 27.70
CA LYS A 71 24.44 22.57 26.42
C LYS A 71 25.75 21.83 26.17
N ILE A 72 25.87 21.16 25.03
CA ILE A 72 27.07 20.42 24.63
C ILE A 72 27.60 21.01 23.33
N LYS A 73 28.76 21.69 23.40
CA LYS A 73 29.39 22.34 22.25
C LYS A 73 29.68 21.34 21.12
N GLY A 74 30.15 20.13 21.44
CA GLY A 74 30.43 19.10 20.44
C GLY A 74 29.22 18.63 19.63
N LEU A 75 27.99 18.98 20.01
CA LEU A 75 26.76 18.64 19.25
C LEU A 75 26.30 19.73 18.26
N GLU A 76 27.08 20.81 18.08
CA GLU A 76 26.83 21.81 17.03
C GLU A 76 26.79 21.16 15.64
N GLU A 77 26.03 21.76 14.70
CA GLU A 77 25.97 21.32 13.31
C GLU A 77 27.34 21.46 12.64
N CYS A 78 27.51 20.79 11.49
CA CYS A 78 28.70 20.94 10.66
C CYS A 78 28.96 22.42 10.33
N ASP A 79 30.20 22.87 10.48
CA ASP A 79 30.60 24.19 9.98
C ASP A 79 30.70 24.15 8.44
N PHE A 80 29.79 24.85 7.76
CA PHE A 80 29.78 24.89 6.29
C PHE A 80 30.74 25.93 5.71
N GLY A 81 31.48 26.66 6.54
CA GLY A 81 32.50 27.61 6.11
C GLY A 81 31.96 28.65 5.13
N GLU A 82 32.56 28.76 3.95
CA GLU A 82 32.15 29.70 2.92
C GLU A 82 30.77 29.39 2.29
N PHE A 83 30.19 28.21 2.52
CA PHE A 83 28.83 27.89 2.07
C PHE A 83 27.76 28.24 3.10
N GLU A 84 28.17 28.70 4.29
CA GLU A 84 27.27 29.07 5.37
C GLU A 84 26.26 30.14 4.91
N TYR A 85 24.98 29.89 5.20
CA TYR A 85 23.83 30.72 4.86
C TYR A 85 23.59 30.99 3.37
N GLU A 86 24.34 30.34 2.48
CA GLU A 86 24.09 30.28 1.04
C GLU A 86 23.11 29.16 0.69
N ASN A 87 22.53 29.19 -0.51
CA ASN A 87 21.65 28.13 -1.02
C ASN A 87 22.19 27.56 -2.34
N TYR A 88 21.63 26.44 -2.79
CA TYR A 88 22.09 25.77 -4.01
C TYR A 88 22.01 26.65 -5.28
N GLN A 89 21.14 27.67 -5.30
CA GLN A 89 21.03 28.59 -6.43
C GLN A 89 22.12 29.64 -6.42
N SER A 90 22.49 30.17 -5.25
CA SER A 90 23.57 31.15 -5.13
C SER A 90 24.94 30.53 -5.32
N LEU A 91 25.11 29.27 -4.91
CA LEU A 91 26.35 28.50 -5.14
C LEU A 91 26.44 27.91 -6.56
N LYS A 92 25.41 28.08 -7.39
CA LYS A 92 25.38 27.56 -8.75
C LYS A 92 26.45 28.26 -9.61
N GLY A 93 27.45 27.49 -10.05
CA GLY A 93 28.57 27.99 -10.84
C GLY A 93 29.85 28.23 -10.04
N ASP A 94 29.82 28.07 -8.71
CA ASP A 94 31.04 28.00 -7.91
C ASP A 94 31.71 26.63 -8.16
N ALA A 95 32.95 26.66 -8.68
CA ALA A 95 33.73 25.47 -8.98
C ALA A 95 33.99 24.60 -7.74
N ARG A 96 34.09 25.22 -6.55
CA ARG A 96 34.29 24.52 -5.27
C ARG A 96 33.03 23.81 -4.83
N TYR A 97 31.87 24.42 -5.06
CA TYR A 97 30.58 23.79 -4.79
C TYR A 97 30.34 22.59 -5.71
N GLN A 98 30.66 22.73 -7.01
CA GLN A 98 30.57 21.62 -7.95
C GLN A 98 31.51 20.47 -7.56
N ALA A 99 32.76 20.77 -7.18
CA ALA A 99 33.70 19.75 -6.71
C ALA A 99 33.18 19.03 -5.45
N TRP A 100 32.57 19.76 -4.52
CA TRP A 100 31.94 19.18 -3.33
C TRP A 100 30.77 18.25 -3.68
N ILE A 101 29.87 18.66 -4.60
CA ILE A 101 28.78 17.84 -5.13
C ILE A 101 29.32 16.57 -5.80
N ASP A 102 30.32 16.70 -6.68
CA ASP A 102 30.92 15.60 -7.44
C ASP A 102 31.63 14.58 -6.53
N SER A 103 32.09 15.02 -5.36
CA SER A 103 32.66 14.15 -4.32
C SER A 103 31.61 13.36 -3.52
N GLY A 104 30.32 13.58 -3.78
CA GLY A 104 29.24 13.02 -2.97
C GLY A 104 29.21 13.57 -1.54
N GLY A 105 29.69 14.80 -1.34
CA GLY A 105 29.79 15.45 -0.02
C GLY A 105 30.92 14.92 0.88
N SER A 106 31.97 14.33 0.30
CA SER A 106 33.14 13.83 1.04
C SER A 106 34.29 14.84 1.13
N LEU A 107 34.38 15.82 0.22
CA LEU A 107 35.35 16.89 0.35
C LEU A 107 34.97 17.83 1.51
N PRO A 108 35.97 18.42 2.20
CA PRO A 108 35.72 19.40 3.25
C PRO A 108 35.04 20.65 2.69
N PHE A 109 34.22 21.29 3.52
CA PHE A 109 33.68 22.60 3.20
C PHE A 109 34.82 23.64 3.18
N PRO A 110 34.90 24.52 2.15
CA PRO A 110 35.93 25.56 2.12
C PRO A 110 35.84 26.45 3.37
N GLY A 111 36.90 26.48 4.18
CA GLY A 111 36.93 27.24 5.44
C GLY A 111 36.01 26.70 6.55
N GLY A 112 35.47 25.48 6.38
CA GLY A 112 34.62 24.80 7.37
C GLY A 112 35.20 23.43 7.76
N GLU A 113 34.36 22.58 8.34
CA GLU A 113 34.74 21.23 8.78
C GLU A 113 34.70 20.22 7.62
N SER A 114 35.54 19.20 7.70
CA SER A 114 35.32 17.96 6.95
C SER A 114 34.22 17.12 7.59
N ARG A 115 33.64 16.20 6.81
CA ARG A 115 32.65 15.26 7.34
C ARG A 115 33.25 14.38 8.44
N GLU A 116 34.50 13.95 8.27
CA GLU A 116 35.21 13.10 9.22
C GLU A 116 35.47 13.83 10.54
N GLU A 117 35.92 15.09 10.50
CA GLU A 117 36.07 15.93 11.71
C GLU A 117 34.73 16.16 12.42
N PHE A 118 33.69 16.47 11.64
CA PHE A 118 32.34 16.64 12.16
C PHE A 118 31.82 15.38 12.86
N GLN A 119 31.94 14.22 12.20
CA GLN A 119 31.51 12.93 12.73
C GLN A 119 32.24 12.58 14.02
N GLU A 120 33.56 12.74 14.05
CA GLU A 120 34.37 12.39 15.22
C GLU A 120 34.01 13.29 16.41
N ARG A 121 33.92 14.61 16.19
CA ARG A 121 33.52 15.59 17.21
C ARG A 121 32.14 15.27 17.79
N CYS A 122 31.13 15.08 16.95
CA CYS A 122 29.77 14.90 17.43
C CYS A 122 29.53 13.53 18.07
N CYS A 123 30.16 12.46 17.55
CA CYS A 123 30.05 11.12 18.11
C CYS A 123 30.73 11.02 19.48
N GLN A 124 31.90 11.65 19.63
CA GLN A 124 32.59 11.70 20.92
C GLN A 124 31.75 12.44 21.97
N ALA A 125 31.20 13.61 21.60
CA ALA A 125 30.36 14.40 22.50
C ALA A 125 29.06 13.67 22.88
N PHE A 126 28.44 12.95 21.94
CA PHE A 126 27.27 12.12 22.20
C PHE A 126 27.59 10.97 23.17
N LEU A 127 28.70 10.27 22.97
CA LEU A 127 29.13 9.17 23.83
C LEU A 127 29.37 9.64 25.27
N GLU A 128 30.06 10.77 25.46
CA GLU A 128 30.30 11.37 26.78
C GLU A 128 28.99 11.78 27.49
N ALA A 129 28.02 12.27 26.73
CA ALA A 129 26.69 12.62 27.24
C ALA A 129 25.89 11.38 27.66
N CYS A 130 25.91 10.31 26.87
CA CYS A 130 25.31 9.03 27.22
C CYS A 130 25.93 8.47 28.51
N GLN A 131 27.26 8.45 28.62
CA GLN A 131 27.96 8.01 29.83
C GLN A 131 27.60 8.86 31.05
N THR A 132 27.38 10.17 30.86
CA THR A 132 26.94 11.08 31.92
C THR A 132 25.53 10.73 32.40
N ALA A 133 24.61 10.42 31.49
CA ALA A 133 23.25 10.01 31.83
C ALA A 133 23.21 8.63 32.51
N GLU A 134 24.00 7.66 32.03
CA GLU A 134 24.14 6.34 32.65
C GLU A 134 24.68 6.44 34.10
N LYS A 135 25.72 7.24 34.32
CA LYS A 135 26.26 7.49 35.68
C LYS A 135 25.25 8.13 36.62
N ALA A 136 24.30 8.90 36.06
CA ALA A 136 23.21 9.52 36.82
C ALA A 136 22.00 8.59 37.02
N GLY A 137 22.02 7.37 36.48
CA GLY A 137 20.91 6.41 36.58
C GLY A 137 19.65 6.87 35.83
N VAL A 138 19.82 7.62 34.75
CA VAL A 138 18.70 8.15 33.94
C VAL A 138 18.18 7.07 32.99
N ASP A 139 16.88 6.85 32.99
CA ASP A 139 16.23 5.87 32.12
C ASP A 139 15.88 6.48 30.75
N ARG A 140 15.51 7.77 30.70
CA ARG A 140 15.10 8.45 29.45
C ARG A 140 15.76 9.81 29.28
N VAL A 141 16.47 9.98 28.17
CA VAL A 141 17.19 11.22 27.83
C VAL A 141 16.82 11.72 26.44
N ALA A 142 16.72 13.04 26.28
CA ALA A 142 16.57 13.68 24.96
C ALA A 142 17.83 14.44 24.54
N PHE A 143 18.13 14.39 23.26
CA PHE A 143 19.17 15.14 22.56
C PHE A 143 18.49 16.01 21.51
N VAL A 144 18.50 17.32 21.71
CA VAL A 144 17.95 18.29 20.74
C VAL A 144 19.09 18.88 19.91
N VAL A 145 19.20 18.42 18.67
CA VAL A 145 20.38 18.57 17.81
C VAL A 145 19.96 18.92 16.37
N HIS A 146 20.86 18.71 15.40
CA HIS A 146 20.67 19.06 14.00
C HIS A 146 20.56 17.84 13.10
N GLY A 147 20.26 18.07 11.82
CA GLY A 147 20.10 16.99 10.85
C GLY A 147 21.42 16.24 10.64
N GLY A 148 22.52 16.96 10.44
CA GLY A 148 23.85 16.36 10.30
C GLY A 148 24.28 15.58 11.54
N THR A 149 24.00 16.13 12.73
CA THR A 149 24.37 15.50 14.00
C THR A 149 23.68 14.14 14.17
N ILE A 150 22.39 14.06 13.87
CA ILE A 150 21.62 12.79 13.94
C ILE A 150 22.20 11.77 12.97
N MET A 151 22.43 12.18 11.72
CA MET A 151 23.00 11.30 10.71
C MET A 151 24.37 10.75 11.14
N ALA A 152 25.25 11.60 11.67
CA ALA A 152 26.57 11.20 12.14
C ALA A 152 26.52 10.23 13.33
N VAL A 153 25.70 10.52 14.34
CA VAL A 153 25.54 9.65 15.52
C VAL A 153 24.97 8.29 15.12
N LEU A 154 23.94 8.26 14.28
CA LEU A 154 23.28 7.01 13.90
C LEU A 154 24.12 6.18 12.93
N ASP A 155 24.85 6.80 12.01
CA ASP A 155 25.84 6.11 11.17
C ASP A 155 26.84 5.31 12.03
N ARG A 156 27.37 5.93 13.09
CA ARG A 156 28.37 5.29 13.97
C ARG A 156 27.76 4.25 14.93
N PHE A 157 26.67 4.62 15.61
CA PHE A 157 26.19 3.88 16.78
C PHE A 157 24.97 3.00 16.51
N SER A 158 24.25 3.15 15.39
CA SER A 158 23.05 2.33 15.12
C SER A 158 23.37 0.85 14.94
N ARG A 159 22.49 -0.01 15.46
CA ARG A 159 22.54 -1.47 15.32
C ARG A 159 21.13 -2.01 15.04
N PRO A 160 20.84 -2.65 13.89
CA PRO A 160 21.77 -2.87 12.76
C PRO A 160 22.19 -1.55 12.09
N HIS A 161 23.40 -1.53 11.55
CA HIS A 161 23.96 -0.35 10.89
C HIS A 161 23.16 -0.01 9.61
N ARG A 162 22.93 1.29 9.41
CA ARG A 162 22.45 1.90 8.16
C ARG A 162 23.34 3.10 7.83
N ASP A 163 23.40 3.46 6.55
CA ASP A 163 24.30 4.50 6.06
C ASP A 163 23.85 5.91 6.49
N TYR A 164 24.79 6.84 6.60
CA TYR A 164 24.59 8.24 6.98
C TYR A 164 23.32 8.92 6.47
N TYR A 165 23.03 8.83 5.16
CA TYR A 165 21.88 9.50 4.55
C TYR A 165 20.53 8.82 4.80
N ASP A 166 20.52 7.57 5.29
CA ASP A 166 19.29 6.86 5.68
C ASP A 166 18.65 7.46 6.93
N TRP A 167 19.40 8.25 7.70
CA TRP A 167 19.00 8.80 8.99
C TRP A 167 18.48 10.23 8.94
N GLN A 168 18.16 10.76 7.76
CA GLN A 168 17.73 12.15 7.62
C GLN A 168 16.37 12.44 8.31
N ALA A 169 16.40 13.14 9.44
CA ALA A 169 15.20 13.59 10.15
C ALA A 169 14.68 14.94 9.64
N LYS A 170 13.35 15.16 9.63
CA LYS A 170 12.76 16.49 9.35
C LYS A 170 12.77 17.39 10.60
N ASN A 171 12.47 18.67 10.43
CA ASN A 171 12.41 19.61 11.54
C ASN A 171 11.38 19.18 12.61
N GLY A 172 11.80 19.15 13.87
CA GLY A 172 10.99 18.71 15.00
C GLY A 172 10.62 17.22 14.97
N GLU A 173 11.35 16.41 14.19
CA GLU A 173 11.26 14.95 14.13
C GLU A 173 12.60 14.34 14.54
N GLY A 174 12.60 13.01 14.74
CA GLY A 174 13.73 12.35 15.38
C GLY A 174 13.53 10.87 15.59
N TYR A 175 14.48 10.27 16.30
CA TYR A 175 14.53 8.84 16.57
C TYR A 175 14.49 8.57 18.06
N GLU A 176 13.84 7.47 18.43
CA GLU A 176 13.83 6.92 19.78
C GLU A 176 14.56 5.57 19.75
N MET A 177 15.60 5.41 20.57
CA MET A 177 16.48 4.24 20.51
C MET A 177 16.87 3.73 21.88
N ASP A 178 17.18 2.44 21.97
CA ASP A 178 17.73 1.85 23.19
C ASP A 178 19.26 1.94 23.14
N TRP A 179 19.83 2.70 24.07
CA TRP A 179 21.27 2.73 24.31
C TRP A 179 21.65 1.58 25.24
N GLU A 180 22.36 0.61 24.68
CA GLU A 180 22.83 -0.62 25.34
C GLU A 180 24.19 -1.03 24.76
N ASP A 181 25.10 -1.49 25.61
CA ASP A 181 26.42 -2.03 25.22
C ASP A 181 27.26 -1.09 24.33
N GLY A 182 27.12 0.23 24.52
CA GLY A 182 27.83 1.25 23.71
C GLY A 182 27.28 1.43 22.29
N GLY A 183 26.10 0.89 21.99
CA GLY A 183 25.40 1.05 20.73
C GLY A 183 23.97 1.54 20.91
N LEU A 184 23.43 2.15 19.85
CA LEU A 184 22.01 2.46 19.73
C LEU A 184 21.35 1.27 19.04
N LYS A 185 20.85 0.32 19.83
CA LYS A 185 20.01 -0.76 19.32
C LYS A 185 18.73 -0.13 18.84
N THR A 186 18.45 -0.31 17.55
CA THR A 186 17.17 0.06 16.96
C THR A 186 16.12 -0.83 17.63
N PRO A 187 15.19 -0.30 18.43
CA PRO A 187 13.90 -0.94 18.52
C PRO A 187 13.39 -0.97 17.08
N VAL A 188 12.74 -2.04 16.62
CA VAL A 188 12.17 -2.12 15.27
C VAL A 188 11.03 -1.09 15.14
N TYR A 189 11.38 0.18 15.05
CA TYR A 189 10.48 1.33 15.09
C TYR A 189 11.14 2.52 14.42
N GLU A 190 10.55 2.89 13.30
CA GLU A 190 10.56 4.25 12.76
C GLU A 190 9.51 5.06 13.53
N GLU A 191 9.95 6.20 14.05
CA GLU A 191 9.18 7.39 14.45
C GLU A 191 8.03 7.26 15.47
N CYS A 192 8.09 8.12 16.50
CA CYS A 192 6.95 8.49 17.33
C CYS A 192 5.78 8.98 16.46
N GLY A 193 4.81 8.09 16.22
CA GLY A 193 3.51 8.43 15.66
C GLY A 193 3.49 8.42 14.13
N LEU A 194 3.07 7.27 13.61
CA LEU A 194 2.89 6.89 12.20
C LEU A 194 4.19 6.43 11.51
N GLY A 195 4.41 5.11 11.49
CA GLY A 195 5.04 4.47 10.35
C GLY A 195 4.12 4.64 9.14
N GLU A 196 4.10 5.83 8.54
CA GLU A 196 3.46 6.03 7.25
C GLU A 196 4.37 5.33 6.23
N ALA A 197 4.16 4.04 5.98
CA ALA A 197 4.71 3.43 4.78
C ALA A 197 4.17 4.26 3.61
N TYR A 198 5.03 4.84 2.77
CA TYR A 198 4.58 5.60 1.62
C TYR A 198 4.96 4.89 0.32
N VAL A 199 4.13 5.08 -0.70
CA VAL A 199 4.48 4.74 -2.07
C VAL A 199 4.51 6.02 -2.90
N ILE A 200 5.53 6.17 -3.74
CA ILE A 200 5.57 7.24 -4.73
C ILE A 200 4.84 6.73 -5.98
N ARG A 201 3.70 7.33 -6.32
CA ARG A 201 3.02 7.10 -7.60
C ARG A 201 2.73 8.43 -8.28
N LYS A 202 3.04 8.52 -9.58
CA LYS A 202 2.84 9.74 -10.41
C LYS A 202 3.43 11.00 -9.75
N ASN A 203 4.63 10.90 -9.18
CA ASN A 203 5.33 11.97 -8.45
C ASN A 203 4.57 12.51 -7.22
N LYS A 204 3.60 11.75 -6.68
CA LYS A 204 2.93 12.04 -5.42
C LYS A 204 3.30 11.00 -4.39
N LYS A 205 3.62 11.46 -3.18
CA LYS A 205 3.84 10.63 -2.01
C LYS A 205 2.47 10.26 -1.43
N LEU A 206 2.13 8.97 -1.46
CA LEU A 206 0.84 8.45 -0.98
C LEU A 206 1.05 7.58 0.25
N ARG A 207 0.24 7.78 1.28
CA ARG A 207 0.27 7.03 2.54
C ARG A 207 -0.35 5.65 2.37
N CYS A 208 0.33 4.64 2.87
CA CYS A 208 -0.21 3.30 3.01
C CYS A 208 -1.07 3.20 4.27
N GLY A 209 -1.99 2.25 4.23
CA GLY A 209 -2.79 1.85 5.37
C GLY A 209 -2.47 0.43 5.82
N TYR A 210 -3.36 -0.14 6.62
CA TYR A 210 -3.29 -1.52 7.07
C TYR A 210 -4.58 -2.28 6.73
N THR A 211 -4.42 -3.57 6.46
CA THR A 211 -5.49 -4.40 5.91
C THR A 211 -6.55 -4.75 6.94
N THR A 212 -7.73 -5.22 6.49
CA THR A 212 -8.76 -5.73 7.40
C THR A 212 -8.23 -6.91 8.23
N GLY A 213 -7.35 -7.74 7.66
CA GLY A 213 -6.63 -8.80 8.37
C GLY A 213 -5.74 -8.30 9.51
N SER A 214 -4.98 -7.23 9.30
CA SER A 214 -4.16 -6.61 10.35
C SER A 214 -5.00 -6.03 11.48
N CYS A 215 -6.11 -5.35 11.16
CA CYS A 215 -7.03 -4.88 12.20
C CYS A 215 -7.60 -6.03 13.02
N ALA A 216 -8.02 -7.12 12.36
CA ALA A 216 -8.58 -8.30 13.02
C ALA A 216 -7.54 -8.98 13.93
N ALA A 217 -6.29 -9.12 13.48
CA ALA A 217 -5.20 -9.66 14.28
C ALA A 217 -4.89 -8.77 15.50
N GLY A 218 -4.82 -7.44 15.31
CA GLY A 218 -4.62 -6.49 16.41
C GLY A 218 -5.75 -6.54 17.44
N ALA A 219 -7.01 -6.50 16.97
CA ALA A 219 -8.17 -6.62 17.85
C ALA A 219 -8.16 -7.96 18.61
N ALA A 220 -7.84 -9.07 17.94
CA ALA A 220 -7.79 -10.39 18.56
C ALA A 220 -6.69 -10.50 19.62
N ARG A 221 -5.50 -9.95 19.33
CA ARG A 221 -4.40 -9.89 20.29
C ARG A 221 -4.81 -9.13 21.55
N ALA A 222 -5.33 -7.92 21.37
CA ALA A 222 -5.76 -7.08 22.48
C ALA A 222 -6.91 -7.71 23.27
N ALA A 223 -7.93 -8.27 22.61
CA ALA A 223 -9.03 -8.95 23.28
C ALA A 223 -8.56 -10.18 24.08
N CYS A 224 -7.60 -10.94 23.55
CA CYS A 224 -6.98 -12.07 24.26
C CYS A 224 -6.22 -11.58 25.51
N GLU A 225 -5.42 -10.52 25.38
CA GLU A 225 -4.66 -9.95 26.49
C GLU A 225 -5.59 -9.38 27.57
N MET A 226 -6.66 -8.68 27.16
CA MET A 226 -7.70 -8.20 28.05
C MET A 226 -8.39 -9.35 28.80
N LEU A 227 -8.72 -10.46 28.11
CA LEU A 227 -9.36 -11.63 28.71
C LEU A 227 -8.48 -12.28 29.80
N LEU A 228 -7.19 -12.47 29.51
CA LEU A 228 -6.27 -13.19 30.40
C LEU A 228 -5.77 -12.34 31.56
N THR A 229 -5.63 -11.02 31.36
CA THR A 229 -5.10 -10.10 32.39
C THR A 229 -6.18 -9.37 33.17
N GLY A 230 -7.38 -9.26 32.62
CA GLY A 230 -8.47 -8.43 33.16
C GLY A 230 -8.18 -6.92 33.09
N ARG A 231 -7.20 -6.48 32.29
CA ARG A 231 -6.80 -5.07 32.16
C ARG A 231 -7.12 -4.54 30.76
N ASP A 232 -7.41 -3.25 30.69
CA ASP A 232 -7.56 -2.55 29.42
C ASP A 232 -6.21 -2.44 28.69
N VAL A 233 -6.24 -2.65 27.38
CA VAL A 233 -5.07 -2.67 26.48
C VAL A 233 -5.33 -1.60 25.42
N PRO A 234 -4.94 -0.34 25.64
CA PRO A 234 -5.31 0.79 24.77
C PRO A 234 -4.58 0.79 23.42
N ARG A 235 -3.47 0.05 23.32
CA ARG A 235 -2.68 -0.12 22.10
C ARG A 235 -2.06 -1.50 22.06
N VAL A 236 -1.88 -2.01 20.86
CA VAL A 236 -1.29 -3.32 20.62
C VAL A 236 -0.33 -3.26 19.45
N GLN A 237 0.79 -3.99 19.57
CA GLN A 237 1.71 -4.20 18.46
C GLN A 237 1.45 -5.57 17.83
N ILE A 238 1.40 -5.63 16.50
CA ILE A 238 1.39 -6.89 15.74
C ILE A 238 2.49 -6.88 14.69
N GLN A 239 2.93 -8.06 14.26
CA GLN A 239 3.82 -8.21 13.11
C GLN A 239 3.02 -8.53 11.86
N THR A 240 3.25 -7.79 10.77
CA THR A 240 2.67 -8.16 9.47
C THR A 240 3.45 -9.29 8.82
N PRO A 241 2.88 -10.02 7.83
CA PRO A 241 3.59 -11.05 7.06
C PRO A 241 4.88 -10.56 6.38
N LYS A 242 5.04 -9.25 6.19
CA LYS A 242 6.25 -8.63 5.65
C LYS A 242 7.27 -8.21 6.71
N GLY A 243 7.06 -8.58 7.98
CA GLY A 243 7.90 -8.18 9.10
C GLY A 243 7.81 -6.69 9.43
N ILE A 244 6.78 -6.00 8.94
CA ILE A 244 6.52 -4.59 9.28
C ILE A 244 5.67 -4.61 10.56
N PRO A 245 6.16 -4.06 11.68
CA PRO A 245 5.36 -3.94 12.90
C PRO A 245 4.28 -2.88 12.73
N LEU A 246 3.08 -3.14 13.26
CA LEU A 246 1.99 -2.18 13.32
C LEU A 246 1.60 -1.91 14.77
N ASN A 247 1.58 -0.64 15.17
CA ASN A 247 1.08 -0.21 16.47
C ASN A 247 -0.35 0.33 16.32
N LEU A 248 -1.31 -0.50 16.71
CA LEU A 248 -2.73 -0.29 16.49
C LEU A 248 -3.37 0.22 17.79
N LYS A 249 -4.16 1.30 17.68
CA LYS A 249 -5.00 1.78 18.77
C LYS A 249 -6.23 0.87 18.88
N THR A 250 -6.54 0.45 20.09
CA THR A 250 -7.79 -0.27 20.37
C THR A 250 -8.88 0.72 20.77
N GLU A 251 -10.11 0.37 20.45
CA GLU A 251 -11.31 1.15 20.74
C GLU A 251 -12.36 0.23 21.37
N ASP A 252 -13.28 0.81 22.13
CA ASP A 252 -14.44 0.14 22.72
C ASP A 252 -14.13 -1.17 23.48
N PRO A 253 -13.29 -1.14 24.52
CA PRO A 253 -13.04 -2.32 25.34
C PRO A 253 -14.30 -2.74 26.11
N VAL A 254 -14.65 -4.03 26.03
CA VAL A 254 -15.79 -4.62 26.73
C VAL A 254 -15.31 -5.87 27.46
N PHE A 255 -15.66 -5.96 28.75
CA PHE A 255 -15.41 -7.12 29.60
C PHE A 255 -16.73 -7.75 30.00
N GLY A 256 -16.80 -9.07 29.96
CA GLY A 256 -17.92 -9.82 30.51
C GLY A 256 -17.47 -11.12 31.17
N GLU A 257 -18.43 -11.91 31.62
CA GLU A 257 -18.13 -13.18 32.28
C GLU A 257 -17.52 -14.17 31.28
N GLY A 258 -16.22 -14.43 31.40
CA GLY A 258 -15.49 -15.36 30.54
C GLY A 258 -15.16 -14.84 29.14
N PHE A 259 -15.33 -13.54 28.86
CA PHE A 259 -14.94 -12.94 27.59
C PHE A 259 -14.43 -11.50 27.70
N ALA A 260 -13.63 -11.10 26.72
CA ALA A 260 -13.28 -9.71 26.46
C ALA A 260 -13.36 -9.40 24.96
N SER A 261 -13.59 -8.13 24.62
CA SER A 261 -13.71 -7.68 23.23
C SER A 261 -13.20 -6.26 23.08
N CYS A 262 -12.64 -5.95 21.91
CA CYS A 262 -12.29 -4.59 21.52
C CYS A 262 -12.27 -4.47 19.98
N GLY A 263 -12.24 -3.23 19.49
CA GLY A 263 -12.18 -2.89 18.07
C GLY A 263 -10.84 -2.27 17.67
N VAL A 264 -10.44 -2.45 16.42
CA VAL A 264 -9.39 -1.67 15.77
C VAL A 264 -9.98 -0.99 14.55
N ARG A 265 -9.81 0.33 14.47
CA ARG A 265 -10.28 1.13 13.34
C ARG A 265 -9.35 1.00 12.15
N LYS A 266 -9.89 0.59 11.02
CA LYS A 266 -9.15 0.50 9.76
C LYS A 266 -8.75 1.88 9.26
N TYR A 267 -7.50 1.97 8.79
CA TYR A 267 -6.96 3.11 8.07
C TYR A 267 -6.38 2.61 6.75
N ALA A 268 -6.87 3.12 5.62
CA ALA A 268 -6.47 2.74 4.27
C ALA A 268 -5.39 3.67 3.68
N GLY A 269 -4.94 4.69 4.42
CA GLY A 269 -4.01 5.67 3.88
C GLY A 269 -4.69 6.57 2.84
N ASP A 270 -4.04 6.76 1.70
CA ASP A 270 -4.60 7.49 0.56
C ASP A 270 -5.21 6.54 -0.51
N ASP A 271 -5.46 5.27 -0.16
CA ASP A 271 -6.19 4.33 -1.02
C ASP A 271 -7.71 4.61 -0.96
N PRO A 272 -8.42 4.72 -2.10
CA PRO A 272 -9.89 4.86 -2.11
C PRO A 272 -10.58 3.53 -1.78
N ASP A 273 -10.41 3.07 -0.55
CA ASP A 273 -10.91 1.80 -0.02
C ASP A 273 -12.24 2.00 0.71
N VAL A 274 -13.29 1.31 0.27
CA VAL A 274 -14.63 1.41 0.85
C VAL A 274 -14.73 0.90 2.28
N THR A 275 -13.74 0.13 2.75
CA THR A 275 -13.69 -0.37 4.12
C THR A 275 -12.80 0.49 5.04
N ASP A 276 -12.32 1.64 4.56
CA ASP A 276 -11.64 2.62 5.41
C ASP A 276 -12.57 3.13 6.53
N GLY A 277 -11.99 3.39 7.71
CA GLY A 277 -12.72 3.88 8.87
C GLY A 277 -13.58 2.85 9.61
N LEU A 278 -13.82 1.67 9.04
CA LEU A 278 -14.57 0.59 9.69
C LEU A 278 -13.88 0.12 10.97
N LEU A 279 -14.67 -0.13 12.02
CA LEU A 279 -14.22 -0.81 13.23
C LEU A 279 -14.32 -2.32 13.06
N ILE A 280 -13.17 -2.98 13.19
CA ILE A 280 -13.06 -4.44 13.13
C ILE A 280 -12.84 -4.93 14.56
N TYR A 281 -13.80 -5.67 15.07
CA TYR A 281 -13.79 -6.17 16.44
C TYR A 281 -13.34 -7.62 16.50
N ALA A 282 -12.75 -7.96 17.63
CA ALA A 282 -12.54 -9.35 18.02
C ALA A 282 -13.07 -9.56 19.44
N ARG A 283 -13.77 -10.68 19.63
CA ARG A 283 -14.18 -11.18 20.95
C ARG A 283 -13.38 -12.45 21.24
N ALA A 284 -12.66 -12.45 22.36
CA ALA A 284 -11.96 -13.62 22.88
C ALA A 284 -12.77 -14.23 24.04
N GLU A 285 -12.93 -15.55 24.01
CA GLU A 285 -13.68 -16.31 25.02
C GLU A 285 -12.92 -17.59 25.37
N TYR A 286 -13.05 -18.06 26.60
CA TYR A 286 -12.56 -19.39 26.96
C TYR A 286 -13.32 -20.48 26.20
N SER A 287 -12.60 -21.44 25.62
CA SER A 287 -13.16 -22.59 24.91
C SER A 287 -12.80 -23.88 25.63
N LEU A 288 -13.73 -24.84 25.58
CA LEU A 288 -13.51 -26.22 26.08
C LEU A 288 -12.64 -27.05 25.13
N ALA A 289 -12.29 -26.53 23.95
CA ALA A 289 -11.56 -27.25 22.90
C ALA A 289 -10.06 -27.48 23.18
N GLY A 290 -9.56 -27.18 24.39
CA GLY A 290 -8.14 -27.31 24.74
C GLY A 290 -7.85 -28.47 25.69
N ASP A 291 -6.74 -29.16 25.46
CA ASP A 291 -6.15 -30.12 26.41
C ASP A 291 -4.87 -29.51 27.00
N VAL A 292 -4.97 -29.05 28.25
CA VAL A 292 -3.87 -28.39 28.97
C VAL A 292 -2.63 -29.29 29.05
N SER A 293 -2.78 -30.63 28.94
CA SER A 293 -1.67 -31.57 28.97
C SER A 293 -0.75 -31.49 27.74
N ARG A 294 -1.22 -30.89 26.63
CA ARG A 294 -0.43 -30.74 25.40
C ARG A 294 0.55 -29.56 25.44
N GLY A 295 0.44 -28.65 26.40
CA GLY A 295 1.35 -27.50 26.55
C GLY A 295 1.26 -26.46 25.42
N GLU A 296 0.22 -26.52 24.58
CA GLU A 296 -0.03 -25.56 23.50
C GLU A 296 -1.50 -25.10 23.54
N PRO A 297 -1.77 -23.78 23.44
CA PRO A 297 -3.13 -23.27 23.42
C PRO A 297 -3.88 -23.68 22.14
N VAL A 298 -5.18 -23.94 22.26
CA VAL A 298 -6.03 -24.26 21.09
C VAL A 298 -6.84 -23.03 20.71
N ILE A 299 -6.52 -22.42 19.56
CA ILE A 299 -7.22 -21.23 19.06
C ILE A 299 -8.25 -21.62 17.98
N GLU A 300 -9.52 -21.41 18.27
CA GLU A 300 -10.65 -21.51 17.33
C GLU A 300 -10.97 -20.11 16.77
N ILE A 301 -11.08 -19.99 15.45
CA ILE A 301 -11.31 -18.69 14.78
C ILE A 301 -12.57 -18.75 13.93
N ASP A 302 -13.54 -17.88 14.21
CA ASP A 302 -14.77 -17.73 13.42
C ASP A 302 -15.17 -16.25 13.22
N GLY A 303 -16.20 -16.02 12.39
CA GLY A 303 -16.76 -14.70 12.10
C GLY A 303 -18.15 -14.47 12.71
N GLY A 304 -18.37 -13.31 13.33
CA GLY A 304 -19.67 -12.84 13.79
C GLY A 304 -20.36 -11.91 12.78
N GLY A 305 -21.25 -11.04 13.28
CA GLY A 305 -22.02 -10.11 12.44
C GLY A 305 -21.14 -9.24 11.54
N GLY A 306 -21.54 -9.11 10.28
CA GLY A 306 -20.86 -8.30 9.26
C GLY A 306 -19.52 -8.85 8.74
N VAL A 307 -19.09 -10.04 9.18
CA VAL A 307 -18.10 -10.86 8.47
C VAL A 307 -18.85 -11.84 7.57
N GLY A 308 -18.55 -11.81 6.28
CA GLY A 308 -19.29 -12.60 5.30
C GLY A 308 -19.08 -14.11 5.44
N ARG A 309 -20.03 -14.91 4.94
CA ARG A 309 -19.94 -16.36 4.83
C ARG A 309 -19.75 -16.77 3.37
N VAL A 310 -18.87 -17.72 3.12
CA VAL A 310 -18.63 -18.24 1.76
C VAL A 310 -19.81 -19.14 1.35
N THR A 311 -20.49 -18.80 0.27
CA THR A 311 -21.64 -19.57 -0.25
C THR A 311 -21.31 -20.35 -1.54
N LYS A 312 -20.16 -20.06 -2.18
CA LYS A 312 -19.72 -20.70 -3.42
C LYS A 312 -18.29 -21.25 -3.30
N PRO A 313 -17.95 -22.34 -4.01
CA PRO A 313 -16.61 -22.93 -3.98
C PRO A 313 -15.56 -22.07 -4.71
N GLY A 314 -14.28 -22.43 -4.56
CA GLY A 314 -13.16 -21.83 -5.29
C GLY A 314 -12.56 -20.56 -4.67
N LEU A 315 -13.08 -20.14 -3.51
CA LEU A 315 -12.45 -19.14 -2.66
C LEU A 315 -11.46 -19.78 -1.68
N ASP A 316 -10.73 -18.93 -0.97
CA ASP A 316 -9.71 -19.31 0.01
C ASP A 316 -10.27 -20.17 1.16
N GLN A 317 -11.51 -19.88 1.58
CA GLN A 317 -12.21 -20.58 2.65
C GLN A 317 -13.32 -21.46 2.09
N PRO A 318 -13.60 -22.62 2.72
CA PRO A 318 -14.63 -23.54 2.23
C PRO A 318 -16.04 -22.96 2.40
N VAL A 319 -17.00 -23.52 1.67
CA VAL A 319 -18.42 -23.13 1.77
C VAL A 319 -18.91 -23.32 3.21
N GLY A 320 -19.63 -22.32 3.72
CA GLY A 320 -20.12 -22.22 5.10
C GLY A 320 -19.14 -21.54 6.07
N ALA A 321 -17.84 -21.47 5.76
CA ALA A 321 -16.87 -20.81 6.62
C ALA A 321 -16.97 -19.28 6.56
N ALA A 322 -16.52 -18.62 7.63
CA ALA A 322 -16.32 -17.17 7.65
C ALA A 322 -15.28 -16.78 6.60
N ALA A 323 -15.54 -15.69 5.88
CA ALA A 323 -14.70 -15.10 4.84
C ALA A 323 -13.48 -14.39 5.43
N ILE A 324 -12.71 -15.12 6.23
CA ILE A 324 -11.43 -14.73 6.82
C ILE A 324 -10.37 -15.59 6.14
N ASN A 325 -9.55 -14.99 5.28
CA ASN A 325 -8.56 -15.72 4.49
C ASN A 325 -7.46 -16.34 5.37
N HIS A 326 -6.70 -17.30 4.82
CA HIS A 326 -5.65 -18.03 5.53
C HIS A 326 -4.61 -17.11 6.19
N VAL A 327 -4.09 -16.10 5.48
CA VAL A 327 -3.09 -15.18 6.06
C VAL A 327 -3.64 -14.43 7.29
N PRO A 328 -4.81 -13.76 7.24
CA PRO A 328 -5.42 -13.21 8.45
C PRO A 328 -5.67 -14.23 9.57
N ARG A 329 -6.09 -15.46 9.24
CA ARG A 329 -6.28 -16.53 10.26
C ARG A 329 -4.96 -16.89 10.94
N GLU A 330 -3.88 -17.02 10.18
CA GLU A 330 -2.54 -17.26 10.72
C GLU A 330 -2.07 -16.10 11.59
N MET A 331 -2.28 -14.85 11.15
CA MET A 331 -1.94 -13.68 11.97
C MET A 331 -2.71 -13.67 13.30
N ILE A 332 -4.03 -13.86 13.26
CA ILE A 332 -4.87 -13.95 14.48
C ILE A 332 -4.36 -15.05 15.41
N ARG A 333 -4.09 -16.24 14.85
CA ARG A 333 -3.56 -17.39 15.58
C ARG A 333 -2.22 -17.06 16.24
N GLN A 334 -1.24 -16.62 15.47
CA GLN A 334 0.11 -16.32 15.96
C GLN A 334 0.12 -15.26 17.07
N GLU A 335 -0.66 -14.18 16.89
CA GLU A 335 -0.70 -13.10 17.87
C GLU A 335 -1.40 -13.54 19.17
N THR A 336 -2.49 -14.31 19.07
CA THR A 336 -3.19 -14.82 20.26
C THR A 336 -2.41 -15.92 20.98
N GLU A 337 -1.76 -16.84 20.26
CA GLU A 337 -0.86 -17.85 20.84
C GLU A 337 0.34 -17.22 21.54
N THR A 338 0.85 -16.10 21.01
CA THR A 338 1.93 -15.34 21.64
C THR A 338 1.48 -14.76 22.99
N VAL A 339 0.32 -14.12 23.04
CA VAL A 339 -0.25 -13.63 24.31
C VAL A 339 -0.51 -14.77 25.29
N CYS A 340 -1.05 -15.90 24.83
CA CYS A 340 -1.25 -17.09 25.66
C CYS A 340 0.07 -17.55 26.31
N ARG A 341 1.15 -17.66 25.54
CA ARG A 341 2.48 -18.04 26.05
C ARG A 341 3.04 -17.02 27.03
N GLU A 342 2.93 -15.72 26.74
CA GLU A 342 3.37 -14.63 27.62
C GLU A 342 2.65 -14.66 28.98
N GLN A 343 1.37 -15.05 29.00
CA GLN A 343 0.56 -15.16 30.21
C GLN A 343 0.55 -16.58 30.83
N GLY A 344 1.28 -17.54 30.26
CA GLY A 344 1.32 -18.93 30.74
C GLY A 344 -0.02 -19.67 30.62
N TYR A 345 -0.88 -19.27 29.68
CA TYR A 345 -2.18 -19.90 29.42
C TYR A 345 -2.08 -20.93 28.29
N PHE A 346 -2.50 -22.16 28.56
CA PHE A 346 -2.44 -23.29 27.60
C PHE A 346 -3.82 -23.94 27.36
N GLY A 347 -4.90 -23.26 27.74
CA GLY A 347 -6.27 -23.73 27.48
C GLY A 347 -6.76 -23.41 26.06
N GLY A 348 -8.04 -23.66 25.81
CA GLY A 348 -8.70 -23.31 24.56
C GLY A 348 -9.21 -21.87 24.56
N LEU A 349 -9.06 -21.15 23.46
CA LEU A 349 -9.70 -19.85 23.22
C LEU A 349 -10.50 -19.89 21.92
N LYS A 350 -11.67 -19.26 21.96
CA LYS A 350 -12.47 -18.94 20.77
C LYS A 350 -12.36 -17.45 20.47
N ILE A 351 -11.92 -17.13 19.25
CA ILE A 351 -11.80 -15.78 18.73
C ILE A 351 -12.88 -15.58 17.65
N THR A 352 -13.81 -14.67 17.92
CA THR A 352 -14.87 -14.30 16.96
C THR A 352 -14.62 -12.89 16.43
N ILE A 353 -14.36 -12.76 15.12
CA ILE A 353 -14.16 -11.47 14.45
C ILE A 353 -15.49 -10.94 13.95
N PHE A 354 -15.86 -9.69 14.24
CA PHE A 354 -17.11 -9.10 13.75
C PHE A 354 -16.93 -7.63 13.36
N VAL A 355 -17.79 -7.16 12.45
CA VAL A 355 -17.70 -5.82 11.85
C VAL A 355 -19.11 -5.26 11.76
N PRO A 356 -19.59 -4.43 12.70
CA PRO A 356 -21.00 -4.00 12.76
C PRO A 356 -21.55 -3.41 11.46
N GLU A 357 -20.74 -2.61 10.75
CA GLU A 357 -21.11 -1.97 9.48
C GLU A 357 -20.73 -2.82 8.25
N GLY A 358 -20.27 -4.05 8.47
CA GLY A 358 -19.71 -4.92 7.43
C GLY A 358 -20.74 -5.39 6.40
N GLU A 359 -21.98 -5.67 6.81
CA GLU A 359 -23.03 -6.15 5.89
C GLU A 359 -23.40 -5.09 4.84
N GLU A 360 -23.67 -3.86 5.27
CA GLU A 360 -23.97 -2.74 4.36
C GLU A 360 -22.77 -2.36 3.49
N THR A 361 -21.56 -2.40 4.04
CA THR A 361 -20.34 -2.10 3.27
C THR A 361 -20.09 -3.16 2.19
N ALA A 362 -20.35 -4.43 2.47
CA ALA A 362 -20.15 -5.54 1.54
C ALA A 362 -20.95 -5.40 0.24
N LYS A 363 -22.12 -4.75 0.27
CA LYS A 363 -22.92 -4.48 -0.94
C LYS A 363 -22.17 -3.60 -1.96
N LYS A 364 -21.16 -2.86 -1.51
CA LYS A 364 -20.31 -1.98 -2.34
C LYS A 364 -18.96 -2.62 -2.70
N THR A 365 -18.71 -3.89 -2.34
CA THR A 365 -17.46 -4.60 -2.65
C THR A 365 -17.67 -5.66 -3.76
N PHE A 366 -16.62 -6.44 -4.05
CA PHE A 366 -16.71 -7.61 -4.95
C PHE A 366 -17.40 -8.83 -4.32
N ASN A 367 -17.67 -8.81 -3.01
CA ASN A 367 -18.19 -9.95 -2.25
C ASN A 367 -19.51 -10.53 -2.83
N PRO A 368 -20.51 -9.73 -3.23
CA PRO A 368 -21.75 -10.28 -3.80
C PRO A 368 -21.50 -11.11 -5.06
N ARG A 369 -20.54 -10.70 -5.90
CA ARG A 369 -20.16 -11.45 -7.11
C ARG A 369 -19.43 -12.74 -6.76
N LEU A 370 -18.57 -12.68 -5.75
CA LEU A 370 -17.78 -13.79 -5.25
C LEU A 370 -18.58 -14.78 -4.38
N GLY A 371 -19.90 -14.65 -4.24
CA GLY A 371 -20.69 -15.54 -3.36
C GLY A 371 -20.23 -15.46 -1.90
N ILE A 372 -20.02 -14.25 -1.41
CA ILE A 372 -19.78 -13.96 0.01
C ILE A 372 -20.94 -13.11 0.50
N GLU A 373 -21.71 -13.65 1.45
CA GLU A 373 -22.97 -13.06 1.90
C GLU A 373 -22.93 -12.70 3.39
N GLY A 374 -23.72 -11.68 3.79
CA GLY A 374 -23.85 -11.25 5.19
C GLY A 374 -22.69 -10.40 5.74
N GLY A 375 -21.70 -10.03 4.93
CA GLY A 375 -20.58 -9.22 5.42
C GLY A 375 -19.37 -9.07 4.50
N ILE A 376 -18.41 -8.27 4.96
CA ILE A 376 -17.12 -8.08 4.28
C ILE A 376 -16.19 -9.28 4.48
N SER A 377 -15.16 -9.36 3.66
CA SER A 377 -14.08 -10.32 3.83
C SER A 377 -12.96 -9.71 4.69
N ILE A 378 -12.43 -10.52 5.60
CA ILE A 378 -11.21 -10.21 6.34
C ILE A 378 -10.04 -10.77 5.54
N LEU A 379 -9.29 -9.88 4.91
CA LEU A 379 -8.27 -10.20 3.92
C LEU A 379 -7.04 -9.30 4.08
N GLY A 380 -5.93 -9.75 3.51
CA GLY A 380 -4.64 -9.04 3.54
C GLY A 380 -3.49 -10.04 3.45
N THR A 381 -2.71 -9.98 2.38
CA THR A 381 -1.56 -10.89 2.18
C THR A 381 -0.28 -10.33 2.78
N SER A 382 -0.12 -9.01 2.76
CA SER A 382 1.05 -8.30 3.27
C SER A 382 0.84 -7.68 4.64
N GLY A 383 -0.40 -7.62 5.12
CA GLY A 383 -0.82 -6.79 6.26
C GLY A 383 -0.90 -5.28 5.96
N ILE A 384 -0.47 -4.81 4.79
CA ILE A 384 -0.39 -3.39 4.42
C ILE A 384 -1.25 -3.08 3.20
N VAL A 385 -2.02 -1.99 3.26
CA VAL A 385 -2.78 -1.44 2.14
C VAL A 385 -1.89 -0.46 1.37
N LYS A 386 -1.57 -0.79 0.12
CA LYS A 386 -0.83 0.10 -0.79
C LYS A 386 -1.82 0.86 -1.69
N PRO A 387 -1.79 2.20 -1.71
CA PRO A 387 -2.66 3.02 -2.55
C PRO A 387 -2.62 2.65 -4.02
N MET A 388 -3.80 2.45 -4.61
CA MET A 388 -4.03 2.14 -6.02
C MET A 388 -3.13 1.00 -6.51
N SER A 389 -3.06 -0.09 -5.73
CA SER A 389 -2.25 -1.25 -6.07
C SER A 389 -2.85 -2.04 -7.23
N GLU A 390 -2.08 -2.18 -8.31
CA GLU A 390 -2.42 -3.04 -9.46
C GLU A 390 -2.50 -4.51 -9.04
N GLU A 391 -1.65 -4.93 -8.10
CA GLU A 391 -1.62 -6.29 -7.54
C GLU A 391 -2.97 -6.66 -6.89
N ALA A 392 -3.60 -5.71 -6.18
CA ALA A 392 -4.89 -5.95 -5.51
C ALA A 392 -6.01 -6.17 -6.54
N LEU A 393 -6.02 -5.39 -7.62
CA LEU A 393 -7.01 -5.53 -8.68
C LEU A 393 -6.82 -6.85 -9.46
N ILE A 394 -5.58 -7.21 -9.78
CA ILE A 394 -5.25 -8.50 -10.43
C ILE A 394 -5.66 -9.67 -9.52
N ALA A 395 -5.42 -9.58 -8.21
CA ALA A 395 -5.82 -10.60 -7.25
C ALA A 395 -7.34 -10.81 -7.22
N SER A 396 -8.14 -9.74 -7.32
CA SER A 396 -9.60 -9.83 -7.40
C SER A 396 -10.07 -10.54 -8.69
N ILE A 397 -9.45 -10.23 -9.83
CA ILE A 397 -9.72 -10.91 -11.11
C ILE A 397 -9.41 -12.41 -10.98
N ARG A 398 -8.27 -12.75 -10.36
CA ARG A 398 -7.87 -14.14 -10.12
C ARG A 398 -8.88 -14.88 -9.25
N ALA A 399 -9.34 -14.26 -8.17
CA ALA A 399 -10.29 -14.86 -7.25
C ALA A 399 -11.63 -15.18 -7.95
N GLU A 400 -12.15 -14.24 -8.75
CA GLU A 400 -13.38 -14.44 -9.52
C GLU A 400 -13.21 -15.58 -10.55
N MET A 401 -12.07 -15.63 -11.25
CA MET A 401 -11.77 -16.69 -12.21
C MET A 401 -11.67 -18.07 -11.55
N LYS A 402 -10.99 -18.18 -10.40
CA LYS A 402 -10.88 -19.43 -9.63
C LYS A 402 -12.25 -19.94 -9.19
N GLN A 403 -13.10 -19.05 -8.71
CA GLN A 403 -14.47 -19.40 -8.36
C GLN A 403 -15.25 -19.92 -9.56
N LYS A 404 -15.23 -19.20 -10.69
CA LYS A 404 -15.90 -19.64 -11.92
C LYS A 404 -15.42 -21.02 -12.37
N LYS A 405 -14.10 -21.26 -12.34
CA LYS A 405 -13.52 -22.58 -12.65
C LYS A 405 -14.00 -23.67 -11.68
N ALA A 406 -14.02 -23.38 -10.39
CA ALA A 406 -14.50 -24.31 -9.36
C ALA A 406 -16.00 -24.64 -9.51
N MET A 407 -16.78 -23.71 -10.07
CA MET A 407 -18.17 -23.92 -10.47
C MET A 407 -18.32 -24.65 -11.82
N GLY A 408 -17.23 -25.22 -12.36
CA GLY A 408 -17.24 -25.95 -13.63
C GLY A 408 -17.22 -25.09 -14.89
N GLN A 409 -17.03 -23.77 -14.78
CA GLN A 409 -16.93 -22.91 -15.95
C GLN A 409 -15.56 -23.04 -16.62
N GLU A 410 -15.55 -23.55 -17.86
CA GLU A 410 -14.35 -23.73 -18.69
C GLU A 410 -14.27 -22.71 -19.84
N TYR A 411 -15.39 -22.08 -20.20
CA TYR A 411 -15.49 -20.99 -21.15
C TYR A 411 -15.98 -19.73 -20.44
N LEU A 412 -15.22 -18.63 -20.55
CA LEU A 412 -15.48 -17.40 -19.81
C LEU A 412 -15.87 -16.25 -20.75
N LEU A 413 -16.87 -15.49 -20.31
CA LEU A 413 -17.25 -14.21 -20.90
C LEU A 413 -16.56 -13.07 -20.15
N ILE A 414 -15.78 -12.24 -20.83
CA ILE A 414 -14.97 -11.21 -20.17
C ILE A 414 -15.22 -9.84 -20.78
N THR A 415 -15.32 -8.82 -19.93
CA THR A 415 -15.46 -7.41 -20.33
C THR A 415 -14.35 -6.56 -19.72
N PRO A 416 -13.81 -5.55 -20.45
CA PRO A 416 -12.85 -4.59 -19.88
C PRO A 416 -13.46 -3.57 -18.92
N GLY A 417 -14.78 -3.59 -18.70
CA GLY A 417 -15.48 -2.63 -17.84
C GLY A 417 -16.99 -2.62 -18.06
N ASN A 418 -17.68 -1.75 -17.33
CA ASN A 418 -19.15 -1.72 -17.26
C ASN A 418 -19.85 -1.49 -18.60
N TYR A 419 -19.21 -0.78 -19.54
CA TYR A 419 -19.79 -0.59 -20.88
C TYR A 419 -20.00 -1.92 -21.61
N GLY A 420 -19.13 -2.91 -21.40
CA GLY A 420 -19.28 -4.23 -22.03
C GLY A 420 -20.47 -5.00 -21.45
N GLU A 421 -20.67 -4.92 -20.13
CA GLU A 421 -21.86 -5.48 -19.47
C GLU A 421 -23.14 -4.84 -20.01
N ASN A 422 -23.17 -3.51 -20.14
CA ASN A 422 -24.32 -2.80 -20.70
C ASN A 422 -24.59 -3.21 -22.15
N PHE A 423 -23.54 -3.37 -22.96
CA PHE A 423 -23.68 -3.83 -24.34
C PHE A 423 -24.28 -5.25 -24.43
N ILE A 424 -23.87 -6.15 -23.53
CA ILE A 424 -24.48 -7.50 -23.42
C ILE A 424 -25.95 -7.38 -23.01
N ARG A 425 -26.28 -6.53 -22.03
CA ARG A 425 -27.67 -6.33 -21.55
C ARG A 425 -28.60 -5.78 -22.62
N ASN A 426 -28.09 -4.99 -23.56
CA ASN A 426 -28.85 -4.48 -24.69
C ASN A 426 -29.19 -5.57 -25.73
N LYS A 427 -28.70 -6.81 -25.55
CA LYS A 427 -28.98 -7.98 -26.40
C LYS A 427 -28.58 -7.81 -27.87
N GLU A 428 -27.68 -6.88 -28.19
CA GLU A 428 -27.23 -6.59 -29.56
C GLU A 428 -26.42 -7.76 -30.19
N ILE A 429 -25.82 -8.64 -29.36
CA ILE A 429 -25.02 -9.77 -29.82
C ILE A 429 -25.79 -11.10 -29.73
N SER A 430 -26.48 -11.32 -28.61
CA SER A 430 -27.26 -12.54 -28.38
C SER A 430 -28.24 -12.32 -27.23
N GLU A 431 -29.49 -12.72 -27.41
CA GLU A 431 -30.51 -12.64 -26.35
C GLU A 431 -30.23 -13.58 -25.17
N LYS A 432 -29.40 -14.61 -25.39
CA LYS A 432 -29.10 -15.68 -24.42
C LYS A 432 -27.83 -15.41 -23.61
N LEU A 433 -27.01 -14.44 -24.02
CA LEU A 433 -25.85 -14.04 -23.24
C LEU A 433 -26.28 -13.26 -22.01
N ASP A 434 -25.78 -13.67 -20.86
CA ASP A 434 -26.11 -13.09 -19.58
C ASP A 434 -24.95 -12.22 -19.09
N ALA A 435 -25.19 -10.93 -18.97
CA ALA A 435 -24.17 -9.97 -18.52
C ALA A 435 -23.70 -10.28 -17.10
N ASP A 436 -24.55 -10.86 -16.25
CA ASP A 436 -24.22 -11.17 -14.86
C ASP A 436 -23.25 -12.38 -14.76
N GLN A 437 -23.09 -13.12 -15.85
CA GLN A 437 -22.06 -14.18 -15.97
C GLN A 437 -20.70 -13.63 -16.42
N SER A 438 -20.63 -12.37 -16.84
CA SER A 438 -19.36 -11.80 -17.31
C SER A 438 -18.42 -11.46 -16.15
N MET A 439 -17.13 -11.68 -16.37
CA MET A 439 -16.05 -11.26 -15.48
C MET A 439 -15.42 -9.97 -16.00
N LYS A 440 -14.96 -9.10 -15.10
CA LYS A 440 -14.26 -7.86 -15.48
C LYS A 440 -12.75 -8.07 -15.46
N CYS A 441 -12.08 -7.75 -16.56
CA CYS A 441 -10.60 -7.71 -16.60
C CYS A 441 -10.02 -6.30 -16.45
N SER A 442 -10.87 -5.26 -16.40
CA SER A 442 -10.44 -3.86 -16.37
C SER A 442 -9.49 -3.54 -17.55
N ASN A 443 -8.23 -3.16 -17.26
CA ASN A 443 -7.21 -2.92 -18.28
C ASN A 443 -6.21 -4.06 -18.43
N TYR A 444 -6.30 -5.12 -17.63
CA TYR A 444 -5.29 -6.20 -17.52
C TYR A 444 -5.64 -7.39 -18.40
N VAL A 445 -5.73 -7.16 -19.72
CA VAL A 445 -6.08 -8.21 -20.69
C VAL A 445 -5.03 -9.31 -20.65
N GLY A 446 -3.75 -8.91 -20.62
CA GLY A 446 -2.63 -9.83 -20.59
C GLY A 446 -2.61 -10.76 -19.39
N GLU A 447 -2.63 -10.18 -18.19
CA GLU A 447 -2.61 -10.92 -16.94
C GLU A 447 -3.84 -11.84 -16.84
N THR A 448 -4.99 -11.41 -17.37
CA THR A 448 -6.20 -12.24 -17.45
C THR A 448 -5.99 -13.48 -18.31
N LEU A 449 -5.32 -13.37 -19.45
CA LEU A 449 -4.99 -14.53 -20.29
C LEU A 449 -4.02 -15.48 -19.58
N ASP A 450 -2.97 -14.95 -18.96
CA ASP A 450 -1.97 -15.76 -18.27
C ASP A 450 -2.62 -16.57 -17.13
N MET A 451 -3.51 -15.92 -16.36
CA MET A 451 -4.30 -16.58 -15.31
C MET A 451 -5.22 -17.67 -15.87
N ALA A 452 -5.86 -17.42 -17.01
CA ALA A 452 -6.75 -18.39 -17.64
C ALA A 452 -6.01 -19.63 -18.12
N VAL A 453 -4.81 -19.46 -18.69
CA VAL A 453 -3.93 -20.57 -19.06
C VAL A 453 -3.50 -21.36 -17.82
N GLU A 454 -3.03 -20.68 -16.78
CA GLU A 454 -2.61 -21.31 -15.51
C GLU A 454 -3.73 -22.15 -14.87
N LEU A 455 -4.97 -21.65 -14.90
CA LEU A 455 -6.14 -22.32 -14.31
C LEU A 455 -6.81 -23.35 -15.24
N GLY A 456 -6.26 -23.59 -16.44
CA GLY A 456 -6.81 -24.55 -17.40
C GLY A 456 -8.21 -24.17 -17.89
N ILE A 457 -8.45 -22.88 -18.13
CA ILE A 457 -9.63 -22.39 -18.86
C ILE A 457 -9.48 -22.78 -20.32
N LYS A 458 -10.56 -23.24 -20.95
CA LYS A 458 -10.56 -23.75 -22.33
C LYS A 458 -10.80 -22.65 -23.36
N GLY A 459 -11.55 -21.61 -23.01
CA GLY A 459 -11.73 -20.46 -23.91
C GLY A 459 -12.24 -19.20 -23.25
N ILE A 460 -11.95 -18.06 -23.89
CA ILE A 460 -12.39 -16.73 -23.48
C ILE A 460 -13.05 -16.02 -24.67
N LEU A 461 -14.20 -15.42 -24.42
CA LEU A 461 -14.81 -14.42 -25.30
C LEU A 461 -14.71 -13.04 -24.65
N PHE A 462 -14.01 -12.12 -25.31
CA PHE A 462 -14.03 -10.71 -24.91
C PHE A 462 -15.16 -9.95 -25.60
N ILE A 463 -15.97 -9.23 -24.83
CA ILE A 463 -16.88 -8.20 -25.35
C ILE A 463 -16.28 -6.84 -25.01
N ALA A 464 -15.75 -6.15 -26.00
CA ALA A 464 -14.84 -5.04 -25.76
C ALA A 464 -15.08 -3.81 -26.65
N HIS A 465 -14.96 -2.64 -26.02
CA HIS A 465 -15.02 -1.37 -26.71
C HIS A 465 -13.79 -1.18 -27.59
N ILE A 466 -13.98 -0.74 -28.83
CA ILE A 466 -12.89 -0.51 -29.80
C ILE A 466 -11.83 0.45 -29.26
N GLY A 467 -12.25 1.48 -28.53
CA GLY A 467 -11.37 2.46 -27.88
C GLY A 467 -10.36 1.89 -26.89
N LYS A 468 -10.57 0.67 -26.38
CA LYS A 468 -9.57 -0.06 -25.58
C LYS A 468 -8.88 -1.13 -26.40
N PHE A 469 -9.66 -1.96 -27.09
CA PHE A 469 -9.16 -3.19 -27.70
C PHE A 469 -8.39 -2.99 -29.00
N ILE A 470 -8.50 -1.83 -29.65
CA ILE A 470 -7.61 -1.48 -30.74
C ILE A 470 -6.13 -1.57 -30.33
N LYS A 471 -5.78 -1.26 -29.06
CA LYS A 471 -4.42 -1.39 -28.54
C LYS A 471 -3.87 -2.82 -28.60
N VAL A 472 -4.74 -3.80 -28.37
CA VAL A 472 -4.39 -5.23 -28.43
C VAL A 472 -4.02 -5.64 -29.86
N SER A 473 -4.58 -4.98 -30.88
CA SER A 473 -4.19 -5.20 -32.28
C SER A 473 -2.73 -4.84 -32.58
N GLY A 474 -2.10 -4.05 -31.69
CA GLY A 474 -0.68 -3.71 -31.70
C GLY A 474 0.17 -4.50 -30.70
N GLY A 475 -0.41 -5.46 -29.96
CA GLY A 475 0.27 -6.25 -28.93
C GLY A 475 0.35 -5.57 -27.56
N ILE A 476 -0.34 -4.44 -27.37
CA ILE A 476 -0.38 -3.73 -26.09
C ILE A 476 -1.47 -4.37 -25.22
N MET A 477 -1.03 -5.15 -24.23
CA MET A 477 -1.91 -6.01 -23.42
C MET A 477 -2.46 -5.33 -22.16
N ASN A 478 -1.99 -4.11 -21.86
CA ASN A 478 -2.61 -3.25 -20.84
C ASN A 478 -3.34 -2.10 -21.54
N THR A 479 -4.67 -2.06 -21.45
CA THR A 479 -5.48 -1.10 -22.23
C THR A 479 -5.60 0.28 -21.59
N HIS A 480 -4.89 0.55 -20.49
CA HIS A 480 -4.92 1.85 -19.84
C HIS A 480 -4.39 2.94 -20.80
N SER A 481 -4.95 4.16 -20.77
CA SER A 481 -4.55 5.25 -21.68
C SER A 481 -3.05 5.56 -21.60
N ALA A 482 -2.51 5.63 -20.38
CA ALA A 482 -1.08 5.82 -20.11
C ALA A 482 -0.15 4.71 -20.66
N GLN A 483 -0.68 3.54 -21.04
CA GLN A 483 0.08 2.44 -21.62
C GLN A 483 -0.10 2.45 -23.14
N GLY A 484 0.80 3.17 -23.84
CA GLY A 484 0.83 3.27 -25.30
C GLY A 484 -0.46 3.83 -25.91
N ASP A 485 -0.64 5.14 -25.87
CA ASP A 485 -1.77 5.79 -26.56
C ASP A 485 -1.48 5.93 -28.06
N CYS A 486 -1.85 4.91 -28.83
CA CYS A 486 -1.61 4.83 -30.28
C CYS A 486 -2.87 4.38 -31.04
N ARG A 487 -4.05 4.79 -30.56
CA ARG A 487 -5.34 4.30 -31.07
C ARG A 487 -5.57 4.71 -32.52
N ALA A 488 -5.31 5.98 -32.85
CA ALA A 488 -5.46 6.50 -34.21
C ALA A 488 -4.48 5.84 -35.17
N GLU A 489 -3.22 5.67 -34.75
CA GLU A 489 -2.15 5.02 -35.51
C GLU A 489 -2.47 3.56 -35.80
N LEU A 490 -2.98 2.83 -34.80
CA LEU A 490 -3.38 1.43 -34.98
C LEU A 490 -4.60 1.29 -35.88
N MET A 491 -5.60 2.19 -35.79
CA MET A 491 -6.73 2.22 -36.73
C MET A 491 -6.27 2.57 -38.15
N ALA A 492 -5.39 3.55 -38.30
CA ALA A 492 -4.79 3.92 -39.57
C ALA A 492 -4.01 2.76 -40.19
N ALA A 493 -3.25 2.00 -39.39
CA ALA A 493 -2.56 0.81 -39.86
C ALA A 493 -3.53 -0.25 -40.41
N GLN A 494 -4.69 -0.46 -39.77
CA GLN A 494 -5.70 -1.38 -40.28
C GLN A 494 -6.39 -0.83 -41.54
N ALA A 495 -6.68 0.47 -41.58
CA ALA A 495 -7.23 1.13 -42.76
C ALA A 495 -6.31 0.99 -43.99
N ILE A 496 -4.99 1.16 -43.80
CA ILE A 496 -3.99 0.95 -44.86
C ILE A 496 -4.02 -0.48 -45.37
N ARG A 497 -4.09 -1.48 -44.47
CA ARG A 497 -4.12 -2.91 -44.83
C ARG A 497 -5.28 -3.28 -45.75
N VAL A 498 -6.43 -2.62 -45.58
CA VAL A 498 -7.61 -2.84 -46.44
C VAL A 498 -7.65 -1.92 -47.67
N GLY A 499 -6.59 -1.16 -47.93
CA GLY A 499 -6.48 -0.29 -49.11
C GLY A 499 -7.25 1.03 -48.99
N ALA A 500 -7.37 1.61 -47.79
CA ALA A 500 -7.96 2.94 -47.63
C ALA A 500 -7.14 4.01 -48.38
N PRO A 501 -7.79 5.02 -49.00
CA PRO A 501 -7.08 6.10 -49.65
C PRO A 501 -6.28 6.93 -48.64
N LEU A 502 -5.13 7.44 -49.07
CA LEU A 502 -4.22 8.22 -48.20
C LEU A 502 -4.93 9.42 -47.53
N SER A 503 -5.88 10.04 -48.21
CA SER A 503 -6.67 11.15 -47.67
C SER A 503 -7.48 10.75 -46.44
N LEU A 504 -8.10 9.56 -46.46
CA LEU A 504 -8.85 9.03 -45.32
C LEU A 504 -7.93 8.63 -44.18
N VAL A 505 -6.80 7.98 -44.48
CA VAL A 505 -5.80 7.57 -43.48
C VAL A 505 -5.27 8.78 -42.71
N LYS A 506 -4.95 9.88 -43.40
CA LYS A 506 -4.52 11.13 -42.74
C LYS A 506 -5.60 11.68 -41.80
N ARG A 507 -6.85 11.74 -42.25
CA ARG A 507 -7.98 12.16 -41.40
C ARG A 507 -8.12 11.28 -40.15
N ILE A 508 -7.91 9.97 -40.26
CA ILE A 508 -7.94 9.05 -39.11
C ILE A 508 -6.82 9.38 -38.12
N LEU A 509 -5.60 9.63 -38.59
CA LEU A 509 -4.47 10.00 -37.73
C LEU A 509 -4.71 11.30 -36.96
N ASP A 510 -5.50 12.22 -37.54
CA ASP A 510 -5.86 13.50 -36.91
C ASP A 510 -7.04 13.40 -35.93
N THR A 511 -7.62 12.20 -35.71
CA THR A 511 -8.74 12.02 -34.77
C THR A 511 -8.29 12.00 -33.31
N ASN A 512 -9.12 12.56 -32.43
CA ASN A 512 -8.87 12.51 -30.98
C ASN A 512 -9.55 11.29 -30.34
N THR A 513 -10.62 10.79 -30.97
CA THR A 513 -11.41 9.70 -30.41
C THR A 513 -11.59 8.56 -31.41
N THR A 514 -11.74 7.34 -30.89
CA THR A 514 -12.06 6.19 -31.73
C THR A 514 -13.46 6.26 -32.31
N GLU A 515 -14.38 7.02 -31.69
CA GLU A 515 -15.72 7.24 -32.26
C GLU A 515 -15.64 8.04 -33.55
N GLU A 516 -14.91 9.16 -33.55
CA GLU A 516 -14.64 9.96 -34.76
C GLU A 516 -13.99 9.10 -35.85
N ALA A 517 -12.97 8.32 -35.50
CA ALA A 517 -12.29 7.43 -36.44
C ALA A 517 -13.23 6.38 -37.04
N VAL A 518 -14.12 5.77 -36.23
CA VAL A 518 -15.13 4.84 -36.74
C VAL A 518 -16.11 5.55 -37.67
N GLY A 519 -16.55 6.77 -37.33
CA GLY A 519 -17.37 7.61 -38.20
C GLY A 519 -16.75 7.82 -39.58
N LEU A 520 -15.47 8.19 -39.63
CA LEU A 520 -14.71 8.34 -40.88
C LEU A 520 -14.65 7.05 -41.71
N LEU A 521 -14.46 5.91 -41.04
CA LEU A 521 -14.43 4.61 -41.72
C LEU A 521 -15.80 4.22 -42.28
N LYS A 522 -16.89 4.58 -41.60
CA LYS A 522 -18.26 4.39 -42.08
C LYS A 522 -18.57 5.30 -43.27
N GLU A 523 -18.21 6.59 -43.20
CA GLU A 523 -18.31 7.53 -44.33
C GLU A 523 -17.57 7.00 -45.56
N GLY A 524 -16.38 6.41 -45.35
CA GLY A 524 -15.59 5.81 -46.41
C GLY A 524 -16.09 4.45 -46.92
N GLY A 525 -17.14 3.87 -46.33
CA GLY A 525 -17.70 2.57 -46.72
C GLY A 525 -16.76 1.38 -46.49
N ILE A 526 -15.74 1.52 -45.62
CA ILE A 526 -14.73 0.48 -45.38
C ILE A 526 -14.71 -0.05 -43.94
N CYS A 527 -15.60 0.46 -43.08
CA CYS A 527 -15.66 0.12 -41.65
C CYS A 527 -15.63 -1.39 -41.40
N ASP A 528 -16.52 -2.17 -42.02
CA ASP A 528 -16.64 -3.61 -41.77
C ASP A 528 -15.35 -4.36 -42.08
N ARG A 529 -14.71 -4.04 -43.21
CA ARG A 529 -13.42 -4.65 -43.60
C ARG A 529 -12.31 -4.27 -42.64
N VAL A 530 -12.27 -3.01 -42.18
CA VAL A 530 -11.28 -2.56 -41.19
C VAL A 530 -11.50 -3.27 -39.86
N MET A 531 -12.75 -3.46 -39.44
CA MET A 531 -13.06 -4.14 -38.19
C MET A 531 -12.78 -5.64 -38.25
N GLU A 532 -12.98 -6.29 -39.40
CA GLU A 532 -12.56 -7.68 -39.63
C GLU A 532 -11.04 -7.83 -39.50
N GLU A 533 -10.25 -6.96 -40.19
CA GLU A 533 -8.79 -6.97 -40.08
C GLU A 533 -8.34 -6.68 -38.64
N THR A 534 -8.99 -5.71 -37.98
CA THR A 534 -8.71 -5.35 -36.58
C THR A 534 -8.96 -6.54 -35.65
N ALA A 535 -10.10 -7.21 -35.76
CA ALA A 535 -10.45 -8.38 -34.96
C ALA A 535 -9.44 -9.52 -35.18
N GLY A 536 -9.06 -9.79 -36.43
CA GLY A 536 -8.02 -10.78 -36.75
C GLY A 536 -6.66 -10.45 -36.13
N ARG A 537 -6.24 -9.18 -36.16
CA ARG A 537 -4.99 -8.73 -35.52
C ARG A 537 -5.03 -8.81 -34.00
N ILE A 538 -6.17 -8.49 -33.38
CA ILE A 538 -6.37 -8.68 -31.94
C ILE A 538 -6.25 -10.15 -31.60
N GLN A 539 -6.98 -11.03 -32.30
CA GLN A 539 -6.94 -12.47 -32.07
C GLN A 539 -5.52 -13.03 -32.19
N PHE A 540 -4.77 -12.60 -33.21
CA PHE A 540 -3.37 -12.98 -33.38
C PHE A 540 -2.54 -12.70 -32.12
N TYR A 541 -2.66 -11.50 -31.55
CA TYR A 541 -1.88 -11.14 -30.36
C TYR A 541 -2.37 -11.82 -29.08
N LEU A 542 -3.69 -12.01 -28.92
CA LEU A 542 -4.24 -12.79 -27.82
C LEU A 542 -3.69 -14.24 -27.86
N GLN A 543 -3.77 -14.89 -29.02
CA GLN A 543 -3.24 -16.23 -29.24
C GLN A 543 -1.73 -16.31 -29.05
N LYS A 544 -0.98 -15.30 -29.53
CA LYS A 544 0.47 -15.21 -29.35
C LYS A 544 0.85 -15.19 -27.86
N ARG A 545 0.11 -14.47 -27.01
CA ARG A 545 0.37 -14.44 -25.56
C ARG A 545 0.05 -15.79 -24.91
N CYS A 546 -1.02 -16.45 -25.34
CA CYS A 546 -1.44 -17.73 -24.77
C CYS A 546 -0.62 -18.93 -25.24
N GLY A 547 0.23 -18.78 -26.27
CA GLY A 547 0.97 -19.90 -26.87
C GLY A 547 0.05 -21.00 -27.45
N GLY A 548 -1.19 -20.66 -27.81
CA GLY A 548 -2.21 -21.61 -28.29
C GLY A 548 -2.88 -22.47 -27.20
N ALA A 549 -2.53 -22.31 -25.93
CA ALA A 549 -3.10 -23.09 -24.83
C ALA A 549 -4.57 -22.73 -24.49
N LEU A 550 -5.07 -21.63 -25.03
CA LEU A 550 -6.38 -21.05 -24.73
C LEU A 550 -7.03 -20.54 -26.01
N ALA A 551 -8.27 -20.93 -26.28
CA ALA A 551 -9.05 -20.34 -27.37
C ALA A 551 -9.50 -18.92 -27.00
N THR A 552 -9.28 -17.93 -27.88
CA THR A 552 -9.66 -16.53 -27.61
C THR A 552 -10.43 -15.95 -28.78
N GLU A 553 -11.59 -15.39 -28.48
CA GLU A 553 -12.45 -14.72 -29.45
C GLU A 553 -12.84 -13.32 -28.93
N VAL A 554 -13.23 -12.43 -29.84
CA VAL A 554 -13.54 -11.03 -29.52
C VAL A 554 -14.76 -10.57 -30.31
N VAL A 555 -15.65 -9.84 -29.63
CA VAL A 555 -16.66 -8.97 -30.24
C VAL A 555 -16.32 -7.52 -29.92
N LEU A 556 -16.23 -6.70 -30.96
CA LEU A 556 -15.92 -5.28 -30.90
C LEU A 556 -17.18 -4.45 -31.06
N TYR A 557 -17.31 -3.43 -30.22
CA TYR A 557 -18.38 -2.45 -30.29
C TYR A 557 -17.87 -1.02 -30.02
N SER A 558 -18.71 -0.04 -30.35
CA SER A 558 -18.55 1.35 -29.94
C SER A 558 -19.85 1.84 -29.29
N ASN A 559 -19.75 2.86 -28.44
CA ASN A 559 -20.94 3.38 -27.76
C ASN A 559 -21.87 4.13 -28.73
N GLN A 560 -21.34 4.80 -29.76
CA GLN A 560 -22.15 5.55 -30.74
C GLN A 560 -22.63 4.70 -31.91
N HIS A 561 -21.91 3.62 -32.22
CA HIS A 561 -22.10 2.86 -33.44
C HIS A 561 -22.56 1.42 -33.22
N GLY A 562 -22.69 0.99 -31.96
CA GLY A 562 -23.12 -0.35 -31.59
C GLY A 562 -22.09 -1.40 -31.97
N PHE A 563 -22.57 -2.57 -32.40
CA PHE A 563 -21.72 -3.63 -32.94
C PHE A 563 -20.86 -3.15 -34.12
N LEU A 564 -19.57 -3.51 -34.11
CA LEU A 564 -18.62 -3.15 -35.16
C LEU A 564 -18.05 -4.35 -35.92
N GLY A 565 -17.85 -5.48 -35.24
CA GLY A 565 -17.25 -6.66 -35.85
C GLY A 565 -16.83 -7.69 -34.80
N GLN A 566 -16.46 -8.88 -35.26
CA GLN A 566 -16.06 -9.98 -34.40
C GLN A 566 -15.05 -10.90 -35.07
N THR A 567 -14.36 -11.71 -34.26
CA THR A 567 -13.50 -12.79 -34.75
C THR A 567 -14.33 -13.95 -35.30
N ARG A 568 -13.77 -14.73 -36.24
CA ARG A 568 -14.51 -15.80 -36.94
C ARG A 568 -15.07 -16.89 -36.02
N GLY A 569 -14.42 -17.16 -34.89
CA GLY A 569 -14.85 -18.16 -33.92
C GLY A 569 -15.81 -17.64 -32.85
N ALA A 570 -16.14 -16.34 -32.86
CA ALA A 570 -16.92 -15.71 -31.79
C ALA A 570 -18.28 -16.38 -31.60
N GLU A 571 -19.03 -16.66 -32.67
CA GLU A 571 -20.34 -17.33 -32.57
C GLU A 571 -20.24 -18.72 -31.95
N ALA A 572 -19.24 -19.51 -32.35
CA ALA A 572 -19.02 -20.84 -31.77
C ALA A 572 -18.65 -20.75 -30.27
N MET A 573 -17.90 -19.72 -29.87
CA MET A 573 -17.57 -19.45 -28.47
C MET A 573 -18.78 -19.03 -27.66
N ILE A 574 -19.65 -18.18 -28.23
CA ILE A 574 -20.93 -17.79 -27.63
C ILE A 574 -21.78 -19.03 -27.33
N GLN A 575 -21.91 -19.95 -28.30
CA GLN A 575 -22.67 -21.19 -28.09
C GLN A 575 -22.10 -22.06 -26.96
N LYS A 576 -20.77 -22.19 -26.88
CA LYS A 576 -20.12 -22.93 -25.78
C LYS A 576 -20.41 -22.31 -24.41
N ILE A 577 -20.36 -20.97 -24.32
CA ILE A 577 -20.67 -20.24 -23.07
C ILE A 577 -22.14 -20.45 -22.67
N ILE A 578 -23.07 -20.40 -23.63
CA ILE A 578 -24.50 -20.63 -23.38
C ILE A 578 -24.77 -22.08 -22.94
N GLN A 579 -24.23 -23.07 -23.67
CA GLN A 579 -24.44 -24.49 -23.37
C GLN A 579 -23.89 -24.88 -22.00
N GLN A 580 -22.72 -24.34 -21.62
CA GLN A 580 -22.14 -24.56 -20.30
C GLN A 580 -23.05 -24.04 -19.18
N LYS A 581 -23.77 -22.93 -19.41
CA LYS A 581 -24.74 -22.41 -18.44
C LYS A 581 -25.94 -23.35 -18.30
N GLU A 582 -26.45 -23.89 -19.40
CA GLU A 582 -27.59 -24.82 -19.40
C GLU A 582 -27.24 -26.16 -18.72
N GLN A 583 -25.97 -26.56 -18.71
CA GLN A 583 -25.49 -27.80 -18.09
C GLN A 583 -25.06 -27.64 -16.62
N GLY A 584 -24.78 -26.41 -16.17
CA GLY A 584 -24.31 -26.09 -14.80
C GLY A 584 -25.37 -25.43 -13.91
N GLY A 585 -26.64 -25.49 -14.29
CA GLY A 585 -27.79 -24.95 -13.55
C GLY A 585 -28.42 -25.94 -12.59
#